data_AF-A0AAD8VBM7-F1
#
_entry.id   AF-A0AAD8VBM7-F1
#
_cell.length_a   1.000
_cell.length_b   1.000
_cell.length_c   1.000
_cell.angle_alpha   90.00
_cell.angle_beta   90.00
_cell.angle_gamma   90.00
#
_symmetry.space_group_name_H-M   'P 1'
#
loop_
_entity.id
_entity.type
_entity.pdbx_description
1 polymer ?
#
loop_
_entity_poly.entity_id
_entity_poly.type
_entity_poly.pdbx_seq_one_letter_code
_entity_poly.pdbx_strand_id
1 'polypeptide(L)'
;MADDDQRQWKVLPNVQELAAAGRDEVPSRYVVRDHDRPTAAVASDDVTDPIPVVDLNRLSAGAADEAAKLRSALQNWGLFLA
;
A
#
# COMPACT_ATOMS: atom_id res chain seq x y z
N MET A 1 21.46 -33.63 15.71
CA MET A 1 21.57 -32.29 15.08
C MET A 1 20.15 -31.77 15.00
N ALA A 2 19.85 -30.75 15.80
CA ALA A 2 18.53 -30.45 16.34
C ALA A 2 17.65 -29.62 15.39
N ASP A 3 16.35 -29.90 15.43
CA ASP A 3 15.18 -29.04 15.13
C ASP A 3 15.31 -27.97 14.03
N ASP A 4 15.05 -28.37 12.78
CA ASP A 4 14.87 -27.45 11.63
C ASP A 4 13.37 -27.24 11.24
N ASP A 5 12.42 -27.94 11.87
CA ASP A 5 11.04 -28.02 11.36
C ASP A 5 9.97 -27.25 12.16
N GLN A 6 10.35 -26.59 13.25
CA GLN A 6 9.42 -25.74 14.00
C GLN A 6 9.55 -24.31 13.48
N ARG A 7 9.05 -24.04 12.26
CA ARG A 7 8.49 -22.71 11.95
C ARG A 7 7.28 -22.49 12.87
N GLN A 8 7.56 -22.36 14.16
CA GLN A 8 6.64 -21.87 15.17
C GLN A 8 6.01 -20.66 14.53
N TRP A 9 4.72 -20.73 14.29
CA TRP A 9 3.90 -19.58 14.01
C TRP A 9 3.86 -18.75 15.31
N LYS A 10 5.02 -18.19 15.69
CA LYS A 10 5.16 -17.32 16.84
C LYS A 10 4.14 -16.23 16.61
N VAL A 11 3.17 -16.15 17.53
CA VAL A 11 2.16 -15.11 17.55
C VAL A 11 2.87 -13.81 17.21
N LEU A 12 2.53 -13.24 16.05
CA LEU A 12 3.16 -12.01 15.62
C LEU A 12 2.79 -10.96 16.66
N PRO A 13 3.77 -10.29 17.29
CA PRO A 13 3.46 -9.28 18.28
C PRO A 13 2.62 -8.20 17.60
N ASN A 14 1.59 -7.72 18.31
CA ASN A 14 0.76 -6.64 17.80
C ASN A 14 1.65 -5.41 17.60
N VAL A 15 1.72 -4.91 16.36
CA VAL A 15 2.58 -3.79 15.98
C VAL A 15 2.15 -2.47 16.62
N GLN A 16 0.87 -2.33 16.99
CA GLN A 16 0.36 -1.17 17.72
C GLN A 16 0.88 -1.16 19.16
N GLU A 17 0.84 -2.30 19.86
CA GLU A 17 1.40 -2.44 21.20
C GLU A 17 2.91 -2.24 21.20
N LEU A 18 3.60 -2.76 20.18
CA LEU A 18 5.03 -2.57 19.99
C LEU A 18 5.40 -1.09 19.82
N ALA A 19 4.60 -0.34 19.06
CA ALA A 19 4.78 1.11 18.90
C ALA A 19 4.48 1.87 20.20
N ALA A 20 3.41 1.48 20.92
CA ALA A 20 3.02 2.07 22.20
C ALA A 20 4.06 1.81 23.30
N ALA A 21 4.80 0.71 23.23
CA ALA A 21 5.87 0.37 24.17
C ALA A 21 7.11 1.28 24.07
N GLY A 22 7.15 2.22 23.12
CA GLY A 22 8.16 3.27 23.05
C GLY A 22 9.58 2.76 22.81
N ARG A 23 9.73 1.65 22.07
CA ARG A 23 11.07 1.14 21.70
C ARG A 23 11.70 2.06 20.67
N ASP A 24 12.94 2.47 20.91
CA ASP A 24 13.72 3.32 19.99
C ASP A 24 14.10 2.60 18.69
N GLU A 25 14.22 1.27 18.72
CA GLU A 25 14.64 0.46 17.57
C GLU A 25 13.54 -0.44 17.03
N VAL A 26 13.30 -0.35 15.72
CA VAL A 26 12.39 -1.23 14.99
C VAL A 26 13.01 -2.64 14.93
N PRO A 27 12.27 -3.70 15.35
CA PRO A 27 12.79 -5.06 15.26
C PRO A 27 13.23 -5.42 13.84
N SER A 28 14.41 -6.04 13.70
CA SER A 28 15.06 -6.35 12.42
C SER A 28 14.17 -7.09 11.40
N ARG A 29 13.20 -7.87 11.88
CA ARG A 29 12.19 -8.56 11.08
C ARG A 29 11.24 -7.64 10.31
N TYR A 30 11.13 -6.37 10.68
CA TYR A 30 10.35 -5.34 9.99
C TYR A 30 11.23 -4.38 9.18
N VAL A 31 12.55 -4.54 9.24
CA VAL A 31 13.50 -3.73 8.47
C VAL A 31 13.61 -4.33 7.07
N VAL A 32 13.14 -3.59 6.07
CA VAL A 32 13.26 -3.96 4.65
C VAL A 32 14.71 -3.80 4.23
N ARG A 33 15.27 -4.81 3.55
CA ARG A 33 16.64 -4.76 3.04
C ARG A 33 16.73 -3.74 1.90
N ASP A 34 17.88 -3.10 1.72
CA ASP A 34 17.99 -2.02 0.74
C ASP A 34 17.71 -2.44 -0.72
N HIS A 35 17.91 -3.72 -1.09
CA HIS A 35 17.54 -4.23 -2.41
C HIS A 35 16.04 -4.53 -2.57
N ASP A 36 15.35 -4.78 -1.46
CA ASP A 36 13.90 -4.99 -1.39
C ASP A 36 13.16 -3.67 -1.09
N ARG A 37 13.92 -2.62 -0.75
CA ARG A 37 13.37 -1.30 -0.48
C ARG A 37 12.74 -0.85 -1.79
N PRO A 38 11.43 -0.59 -1.83
CA PRO A 38 10.84 -0.01 -3.01
C PRO A 38 11.64 1.24 -3.32
N THR A 39 12.15 1.35 -4.54
CA THR A 39 12.83 2.56 -5.04
C THR A 39 11.97 3.71 -4.59
N ALA A 40 12.42 4.44 -3.56
CA ALA A 40 11.56 5.29 -2.75
C ALA A 40 10.67 6.04 -3.72
N ALA A 41 9.35 5.82 -3.65
CA ALA A 41 8.37 6.40 -4.55
C ALA A 41 8.86 7.81 -4.81
N VAL A 42 9.42 8.03 -6.00
CA VAL A 42 10.17 9.24 -6.27
C VAL A 42 9.14 10.32 -6.12
N ALA A 43 9.15 10.98 -4.97
CA ALA A 43 8.71 12.34 -4.82
C ALA A 43 9.72 13.20 -5.59
N SER A 44 9.97 12.84 -6.85
CA SER A 44 10.20 13.82 -7.87
C SER A 44 8.82 14.43 -8.04
N ASP A 45 8.72 15.69 -7.66
CA ASP A 45 7.61 16.61 -7.90
C ASP A 45 7.37 16.82 -9.42
N ASP A 46 7.73 15.82 -10.23
CA ASP A 46 7.87 15.82 -11.67
C ASP A 46 7.24 14.52 -12.20
N VAL A 47 5.93 14.59 -12.38
CA VAL A 47 5.13 13.73 -13.28
C VAL A 47 4.89 12.27 -12.83
N THR A 48 4.40 12.04 -11.63
CA THR A 48 3.40 10.96 -11.44
C THR A 48 2.01 11.60 -11.50
N ASP A 49 1.23 11.22 -12.51
CA ASP A 49 -0.19 11.62 -12.58
C ASP A 49 -0.87 11.25 -11.23
N PRO A 50 -1.83 12.01 -10.70
CA PRO A 50 -2.52 11.62 -9.47
C PRO A 50 -3.45 10.42 -9.73
N ILE A 51 -3.66 9.58 -8.69
CA ILE A 51 -4.65 8.50 -8.75
C ILE A 51 -6.04 9.10 -9.05
N PRO A 52 -6.77 8.61 -10.07
CA PRO A 52 -8.08 9.16 -10.42
C PRO A 52 -9.12 8.94 -9.32
N VAL A 53 -9.98 9.95 -9.10
CA VAL A 53 -11.14 9.89 -8.18
C VAL A 53 -12.43 9.81 -8.98
N VAL A 54 -13.25 8.77 -8.85
CA VAL A 54 -14.52 8.59 -9.58
C VAL A 54 -15.68 8.86 -8.64
N ASP A 55 -16.54 9.83 -8.96
CA ASP A 55 -17.74 10.06 -8.16
C ASP A 55 -18.82 9.01 -8.49
N LEU A 56 -19.02 8.07 -7.56
CA LEU A 56 -19.98 6.97 -7.74
C LEU A 56 -21.44 7.44 -7.79
N ASN A 57 -21.76 8.53 -7.09
CA ASN A 57 -23.12 9.07 -7.08
C ASN A 57 -23.45 9.63 -8.47
N ARG A 58 -22.55 10.45 -9.03
CA ARG A 58 -22.69 10.99 -10.39
C ARG A 58 -22.65 9.88 -11.45
N LEU A 59 -21.77 8.90 -11.29
CA LEU A 59 -21.72 7.73 -12.17
C LEU A 59 -23.07 6.99 -12.17
N SER A 60 -23.67 6.76 -11.00
CA SER A 60 -24.97 6.11 -10.89
C SER A 60 -26.11 6.92 -11.51
N ALA A 61 -25.99 8.25 -11.50
CA ALA A 61 -26.91 9.17 -12.18
C ALA A 61 -26.68 9.24 -13.71
N GLY A 62 -25.75 8.44 -14.26
CA GLY A 62 -25.48 8.34 -15.69
C GLY A 62 -24.50 9.38 -16.23
N ALA A 63 -23.69 10.00 -15.38
CA ALA A 63 -22.68 10.99 -15.79
C ALA A 63 -21.59 10.35 -16.67
N ALA A 64 -21.58 10.72 -17.96
CA ALA A 64 -20.66 10.14 -18.95
C ALA A 64 -19.19 10.50 -18.69
N ASP A 65 -18.92 11.65 -18.06
CA ASP A 65 -17.58 12.06 -17.65
C ASP A 65 -17.01 11.14 -16.57
N GLU A 66 -17.81 10.75 -15.57
CA GLU A 66 -17.38 9.78 -14.55
C GLU A 66 -17.17 8.38 -15.14
N ALA A 67 -18.01 7.98 -16.10
CA ALA A 67 -17.82 6.71 -16.81
C ALA A 67 -16.56 6.71 -17.69
N ALA A 68 -16.17 7.86 -18.25
CA ALA A 68 -14.90 8.00 -18.96
C ALA A 68 -13.70 7.98 -18.01
N LYS A 69 -13.82 8.64 -16.85
CA LYS A 69 -12.80 8.67 -15.80
C LYS A 69 -12.53 7.28 -15.23
N LEU A 70 -13.57 6.50 -14.95
CA LEU A 70 -13.46 5.11 -14.52
C LEU A 70 -12.71 4.26 -15.55
N ARG A 71 -13.06 4.37 -16.84
CA ARG A 71 -12.38 3.64 -17.92
C ARG A 71 -10.89 4.00 -18.00
N SER A 72 -10.56 5.29 -17.95
CA SER A 72 -9.16 5.75 -17.95
C SER A 72 -8.41 5.23 -16.73
N ALA A 73 -9.00 5.28 -15.54
CA ALA A 73 -8.36 4.77 -14.33
C ALA A 73 -8.07 3.27 -14.43
N LEU A 74 -9.02 2.46 -14.90
CA LEU A 74 -8.80 1.03 -15.06
C LEU A 74 -7.73 0.70 -16.11
N GLN A 75 -7.59 1.53 -17.15
CA GLN A 75 -6.62 1.32 -18.23
C GLN A 75 -5.20 1.79 -17.87
N ASN A 76 -5.07 2.93 -17.21
CA ASN A 76 -3.78 3.56 -16.94
C ASN A 76 -3.25 3.24 -15.55
N TRP A 77 -4.13 3.01 -14.58
CA TRP A 77 -3.78 2.81 -13.16
C TRP A 77 -4.08 1.39 -12.65
N GLY A 78 -5.15 0.78 -13.15
CA GLY A 78 -5.70 -0.45 -12.57
C GLY A 78 -6.38 -0.24 -11.19
N LEU A 79 -6.43 1.00 -10.69
CA LEU A 79 -7.07 1.39 -9.44
C LEU A 79 -7.60 2.84 -9.52
N PHE A 80 -8.51 3.19 -8.62
CA PHE A 80 -9.09 4.52 -8.47
C PHE A 80 -9.59 4.73 -7.04
N LEU A 81 -9.82 5.98 -6.68
CA LEU A 81 -10.53 6.39 -5.46
C LEU A 81 -12.00 6.66 -5.80
N ALA A 82 -12.93 6.45 -4.86
CA ALA A 82 -14.36 6.48 -5.14
C ALA A 82 -15.17 7.12 -3.99
#